data_AF-A0A1X0CLZ0-F1
#
_entry.id   AF-A0A1X0CLZ0-F1
#
_cell.length_a   1.000
_cell.length_b   1.000
_cell.length_c   1.000
_cell.angle_alpha   90.00
_cell.angle_beta   90.00
_cell.angle_gamma   90.00
#
_symmetry.space_group_name_H-M   'P 1'
#
loop_
_entity.id
_entity.type
_entity.pdbx_description
1 polymer ?
#
loop_
_entity_poly.entity_id
_entity_poly.type
_entity_poly.pdbx_seq_one_letter_code
_entity_poly.pdbx_strand_id
1 'polypeptide(L)'
;MTGDRTPWPRLWLAAGAEIGVAVVVAVVLFGAAKRTSPGDPHSGMHMNVHASPISLSAAVAVAAAVTAAAFAWWARTRDRIPALLTAGGLVGLAVCEPVRAIALQSHLVGMVVLEALLVAVPLLLISTRRPRPATAPTRSTPWTSLVVVAVVLNSVLLIGLHLPGVHSKAMALPAIPLLLVVLTVGVGTTYWATILLTAGRVTTAVRLRALFIGQEVAAILGLAAVILPSPIMADHTVIGLSGITDQRLGGVVMLITCAAVTLPLARRLQPRQPARHPEARR
;
A
#
# COMPACT_ATOMS: atom_id res chain seq x y z
N MET A 1 39.73 0.71 -13.83
CA MET A 1 39.30 1.22 -12.51
C MET A 1 37.78 1.16 -12.44
N THR A 2 37.31 0.27 -11.56
CA THR A 2 35.92 -0.10 -11.29
C THR A 2 35.21 1.03 -10.53
N GLY A 3 34.32 1.74 -11.21
CA GLY A 3 33.42 2.70 -10.60
C GLY A 3 32.13 2.02 -10.16
N ASP A 4 32.21 1.19 -9.12
CA ASP A 4 31.04 0.68 -8.41
C ASP A 4 30.25 1.86 -7.82
N ARG A 5 29.14 2.20 -8.47
CA ARG A 5 28.05 2.94 -7.84
C ARG A 5 26.76 2.21 -8.16
N THR A 6 26.47 1.17 -7.40
CA THR A 6 25.11 0.69 -7.18
C THR A 6 24.41 1.68 -6.22
N PRO A 7 23.48 2.54 -6.67
CA PRO A 7 22.70 3.38 -5.75
C PRO A 7 21.51 2.61 -5.14
N TRP A 8 21.46 1.29 -5.40
CA TRP A 8 20.34 0.40 -5.11
C TRP A 8 20.04 0.17 -3.62
N PRO A 9 21.01 0.12 -2.69
CA PRO A 9 20.72 -0.20 -1.28
C PRO A 9 20.06 0.97 -0.53
N ARG A 10 20.55 2.19 -0.77
CA ARG A 10 20.17 3.37 0.03
C ARG A 10 18.73 3.81 -0.20
N LEU A 11 18.20 3.65 -1.41
CA LEU A 11 16.84 4.09 -1.72
C LEU A 11 15.76 3.17 -1.14
N TRP A 12 16.02 1.86 -1.09
CA TRP A 12 15.12 0.91 -0.44
C TRP A 12 15.27 0.92 1.08
N LEU A 13 16.47 1.18 1.59
CA LEU A 13 16.65 1.44 3.01
C LEU A 13 15.95 2.74 3.41
N ALA A 14 15.96 3.78 2.57
CA ALA A 14 15.20 5.00 2.81
C ALA A 14 13.69 4.76 2.79
N ALA A 15 13.16 4.07 1.77
CA ALA A 15 11.72 3.76 1.72
C ALA A 15 11.29 2.79 2.84
N GLY A 16 12.13 1.79 3.16
CA GLY A 16 11.89 0.88 4.28
C GLY A 16 12.04 1.56 5.65
N ALA A 17 12.95 2.51 5.78
CA ALA A 17 13.09 3.35 6.97
C ALA A 17 11.93 4.33 7.08
N GLU A 18 11.43 4.91 6.00
CA GLU A 18 10.25 5.79 6.00
C GLU A 18 9.00 5.03 6.40
N ILE A 19 8.80 3.81 5.88
CA ILE A 19 7.70 2.93 6.30
C ILE A 19 7.89 2.50 7.76
N GLY A 20 9.11 2.13 8.16
CA GLY A 20 9.43 1.78 9.54
C GLY A 20 9.22 2.95 10.52
N VAL A 21 9.62 4.16 10.14
CA VAL A 21 9.40 5.39 10.90
C VAL A 21 7.92 5.72 10.94
N ALA A 22 7.16 5.57 9.84
CA ALA A 22 5.72 5.77 9.85
C ALA A 22 5.02 4.80 10.81
N VAL A 23 5.44 3.53 10.84
CA VAL A 23 4.93 2.51 11.77
C VAL A 23 5.33 2.83 13.22
N VAL A 24 6.59 3.22 13.47
CA VAL A 24 7.07 3.58 14.82
C VAL A 24 6.39 4.86 15.33
N VAL A 25 6.27 5.89 14.49
CA VAL A 25 5.57 7.14 14.81
C VAL A 25 4.11 6.86 15.09
N ALA A 26 3.45 6.02 14.28
CA ALA A 26 2.10 5.56 14.58
C ALA A 26 2.06 4.89 15.97
N VAL A 27 2.90 3.87 16.23
CA VAL A 27 2.96 3.16 17.52
C VAL A 27 3.26 4.09 18.71
N VAL A 28 4.14 5.08 18.56
CA VAL A 28 4.50 6.06 19.61
C VAL A 28 3.36 7.05 19.85
N LEU A 29 2.71 7.55 18.79
CA LEU A 29 1.51 8.39 18.92
C LEU A 29 0.36 7.62 19.59
N PHE A 30 0.17 6.34 19.25
CA PHE A 30 -0.79 5.45 19.91
C PHE A 30 -0.41 5.13 21.36
N GLY A 31 0.88 5.01 21.67
CA GLY A 31 1.39 4.79 23.02
C GLY A 31 1.31 6.02 23.92
N ALA A 32 1.46 7.22 23.34
CA ALA A 32 1.34 8.49 24.04
C ALA A 32 -0.12 8.88 24.31
N ALA A 33 -1.03 8.64 23.35
CA ALA A 33 -2.46 8.89 23.52
C ALA A 33 -3.07 8.05 24.66
N LYS A 34 -2.55 6.84 24.91
CA LYS A 34 -2.92 6.02 26.07
C LYS A 34 -2.52 6.61 27.43
N ARG A 35 -1.59 7.57 27.48
CA ARG A 35 -1.07 8.15 28.74
C ARG A 35 -1.68 9.52 29.07
N THR A 36 -2.49 10.10 28.20
CA THR A 36 -3.02 11.47 28.36
C THR A 36 -4.53 11.52 28.52
N SER A 37 -5.16 10.50 29.10
CA SER A 37 -6.57 10.60 29.51
C SER A 37 -6.65 10.71 31.04
N PRO A 38 -6.52 11.92 31.61
CA PRO A 38 -7.15 12.20 32.89
C PRO A 38 -8.66 12.20 32.65
N GLY A 39 -9.37 11.31 33.35
CA GLY A 39 -10.82 11.19 33.23
C GLY A 39 -11.50 12.48 33.67
N ASP A 40 -12.26 13.08 32.76
CA ASP A 40 -13.26 14.09 33.10
C ASP A 40 -14.63 13.38 33.25
N PRO A 41 -15.24 13.40 34.43
CA PRO A 41 -16.63 13.01 34.61
C PRO A 41 -17.50 14.16 34.13
N HIS A 42 -18.66 13.87 33.54
CA HIS A 42 -19.69 14.81 33.07
C HIS A 42 -19.66 15.19 31.58
N SER A 43 -20.21 14.33 30.72
CA SER A 43 -21.34 14.71 29.84
C SER A 43 -21.77 13.59 28.90
N GLY A 44 -23.09 13.45 28.74
CA GLY A 44 -23.72 12.83 27.58
C GLY A 44 -24.11 11.36 27.74
N MET A 45 -25.41 11.11 27.92
CA MET A 45 -26.02 9.81 27.63
C MET A 45 -25.89 9.51 26.13
N HIS A 46 -24.72 9.09 25.69
CA HIS A 46 -24.58 8.37 24.43
C HIS A 46 -24.91 6.91 24.71
N MET A 47 -25.81 6.34 23.91
CA MET A 47 -25.98 4.90 23.83
C MET A 47 -24.65 4.28 23.43
N ASN A 48 -23.83 3.98 24.44
CA ASN A 48 -22.66 3.13 24.32
C ASN A 48 -23.20 1.75 23.99
N VAL A 49 -23.45 1.51 22.70
CA VAL A 49 -23.40 0.15 22.16
C VAL A 49 -22.04 -0.35 22.57
N HIS A 50 -22.01 -1.20 23.60
CA HIS A 50 -20.80 -1.80 24.13
C HIS A 50 -20.16 -2.60 23.00
N ALA A 51 -19.32 -1.94 22.20
CA ALA A 51 -18.44 -2.59 21.27
C ALA A 51 -17.51 -3.44 22.14
N SER A 52 -17.74 -4.76 22.12
CA SER A 52 -16.89 -5.70 22.83
C SER A 52 -15.42 -5.37 22.53
N PRO A 53 -14.56 -5.24 23.56
CA PRO A 53 -13.18 -4.83 23.35
C PRO A 53 -12.51 -5.83 22.41
N ILE A 54 -12.04 -5.35 21.26
CA ILE A 54 -11.31 -6.18 20.29
C ILE A 54 -9.96 -6.52 20.92
N SER A 55 -9.84 -7.71 21.50
CA SER A 55 -8.58 -8.19 22.07
C SER A 55 -7.69 -8.75 20.95
N LEU A 56 -6.59 -8.05 20.65
CA LEU A 56 -5.50 -8.61 19.85
C LEU A 56 -4.94 -9.85 20.57
N SER A 57 -5.15 -11.04 20.00
CA SER A 57 -4.61 -12.27 20.58
C SER A 57 -3.08 -12.28 20.45
N ALA A 58 -2.41 -12.96 21.38
CA ALA A 58 -0.97 -13.17 21.31
C ALA A 58 -0.55 -13.81 19.96
N ALA A 59 -1.40 -14.67 19.39
CA ALA A 59 -1.16 -15.29 18.09
C ALA A 59 -1.09 -14.27 16.95
N VAL A 60 -1.97 -13.26 16.92
CA VAL A 60 -1.93 -12.20 15.90
C VAL A 60 -0.69 -11.31 16.07
N ALA A 61 -0.33 -10.99 17.32
CA ALA A 61 0.90 -10.25 17.60
C ALA A 61 2.15 -11.01 17.16
N VAL A 62 2.22 -12.31 17.43
CA VAL A 62 3.30 -13.20 16.97
C VAL A 62 3.33 -13.27 15.44
N ALA A 63 2.18 -13.45 14.78
CA ALA A 63 2.10 -13.46 13.32
C ALA A 63 2.58 -12.14 12.71
N ALA A 64 2.23 -11.00 13.31
CA ALA A 64 2.70 -9.68 12.89
C ALA A 64 4.22 -9.54 13.06
N ALA A 65 4.76 -9.97 14.21
CA ALA A 65 6.20 -9.95 14.47
C ALA A 65 6.98 -10.84 13.50
N VAL A 66 6.49 -12.05 13.22
CA VAL A 66 7.09 -12.98 12.24
C VAL A 66 7.03 -12.39 10.83
N THR A 67 5.91 -11.79 10.44
CA THR A 67 5.77 -11.11 9.14
C THR A 67 6.76 -9.96 9.01
N ALA A 68 6.92 -9.15 10.06
CA ALA A 68 7.89 -8.06 10.09
C ALA A 68 9.35 -8.57 10.03
N ALA A 69 9.66 -9.66 10.73
CA ALA A 69 10.97 -10.30 10.67
C ALA A 69 11.27 -10.85 9.27
N ALA A 70 10.29 -11.50 8.62
CA ALA A 70 10.38 -11.96 7.24
C ALA A 70 10.59 -10.79 6.27
N PHE A 71 9.91 -9.66 6.48
CA PHE A 71 10.10 -8.45 5.67
C PHE A 71 11.51 -7.87 5.85
N ALA A 72 11.99 -7.77 7.09
CA ALA A 72 13.34 -7.30 7.37
C ALA A 72 14.40 -8.23 6.76
N TRP A 73 14.16 -9.54 6.79
CA TRP A 73 15.00 -10.52 6.11
C TRP A 73 15.00 -10.29 4.59
N TRP A 74 13.83 -10.17 3.96
CA TRP A 74 13.72 -9.86 2.54
C TRP A 74 14.39 -8.54 2.18
N ALA A 75 14.24 -7.50 3.00
CA ALA A 75 14.84 -6.20 2.74
C ALA A 75 16.38 -6.26 2.68
N ARG A 76 16.98 -7.15 3.48
CA ARG A 76 18.43 -7.40 3.54
C ARG A 76 18.92 -8.31 2.42
N THR A 77 18.30 -9.47 2.22
CA THR A 77 18.84 -10.49 1.29
C THR A 77 18.25 -10.43 -0.11
N ARG A 78 17.04 -9.86 -0.25
CA ARG A 78 16.25 -9.84 -1.48
C ARG A 78 15.93 -11.23 -2.02
N ASP A 79 15.93 -12.24 -1.15
CA ASP A 79 15.61 -13.61 -1.50
C ASP A 79 14.11 -13.82 -1.72
N ARG A 80 13.78 -14.84 -2.52
CA ARG A 80 12.40 -15.20 -2.86
C ARG A 80 11.61 -15.72 -1.66
N ILE A 81 12.25 -16.55 -0.82
CA ILE A 81 11.60 -17.19 0.32
C ILE A 81 11.05 -16.14 1.31
N PRO A 82 11.86 -15.20 1.83
CA PRO A 82 11.33 -14.18 2.74
C PRO A 82 10.33 -13.23 2.05
N ALA A 83 10.41 -13.03 0.73
CA ALA A 83 9.38 -12.27 0.00
C ALA A 83 8.02 -12.98 0.04
N LEU A 84 7.99 -14.29 -0.22
CA LEU A 84 6.77 -15.10 -0.18
C LEU A 84 6.21 -15.22 1.23
N LEU A 85 7.08 -15.42 2.23
CA LEU A 85 6.68 -15.45 3.64
C LEU A 85 6.06 -14.12 4.07
N THR A 86 6.66 -13.00 3.66
CA THR A 86 6.10 -11.67 3.95
C THR A 86 4.74 -11.47 3.27
N ALA A 87 4.64 -11.79 1.98
CA ALA A 87 3.39 -11.66 1.24
C ALA A 87 2.27 -12.51 1.85
N GLY A 88 2.58 -13.77 2.18
CA GLY A 88 1.65 -14.68 2.86
C GLY A 88 1.26 -14.17 4.25
N GLY A 89 2.22 -13.65 5.02
CA GLY A 89 1.98 -13.06 6.34
C GLY A 89 1.06 -11.84 6.28
N LEU A 90 1.29 -10.91 5.35
CA LEU A 90 0.42 -9.74 5.15
C LEU A 90 -1.00 -10.12 4.76
N VAL A 91 -1.17 -11.10 3.85
CA VAL A 91 -2.50 -11.63 3.48
C VAL A 91 -3.16 -12.32 4.67
N GLY A 92 -2.41 -13.15 5.40
CA GLY A 92 -2.90 -13.84 6.59
C GLY A 92 -3.42 -12.86 7.63
N LEU A 93 -2.65 -11.81 7.95
CA LEU A 93 -3.06 -10.74 8.85
C LEU A 93 -4.31 -10.01 8.35
N ALA A 94 -4.39 -9.68 7.06
CA ALA A 94 -5.56 -9.02 6.49
C ALA A 94 -6.83 -9.87 6.51
N VAL A 95 -6.71 -11.21 6.52
CA VAL A 95 -7.82 -12.15 6.64
C VAL A 95 -8.25 -12.38 8.09
N CYS A 96 -7.35 -12.16 9.06
CA CYS A 96 -7.65 -12.30 10.48
C CYS A 96 -8.81 -11.38 10.91
N GLU A 97 -9.80 -11.97 11.59
CA GLU A 97 -10.97 -11.26 12.11
C GLU A 97 -10.65 -10.00 12.93
N PRO A 98 -9.71 -9.99 13.90
CA PRO A 98 -9.43 -8.78 14.67
C PRO A 98 -8.85 -7.65 13.81
N VAL A 99 -8.00 -7.97 12.84
CA VAL A 99 -7.42 -6.96 11.92
C VAL A 99 -8.52 -6.40 11.03
N ARG A 100 -9.40 -7.25 10.50
CA ARG A 100 -10.56 -6.82 9.73
C ARG A 100 -11.49 -5.94 10.55
N ALA A 101 -11.85 -6.35 11.76
CA ALA A 101 -12.74 -5.59 12.62
C ALA A 101 -12.17 -4.19 12.92
N ILE A 102 -10.87 -4.09 13.20
CA ILE A 102 -10.19 -2.80 13.41
C ILE A 102 -10.15 -1.98 12.11
N ALA A 103 -9.82 -2.60 10.98
CA ALA A 103 -9.77 -1.92 9.67
C ALA A 103 -11.13 -1.35 9.24
N LEU A 104 -12.22 -1.92 9.72
CA LEU A 104 -13.59 -1.46 9.47
C LEU A 104 -14.05 -0.35 10.43
N GLN A 105 -13.27 -0.08 11.46
CA GLN A 105 -13.55 0.95 12.47
C GLN A 105 -12.47 2.05 12.52
N SER A 106 -11.42 1.92 11.71
CA SER A 106 -10.34 2.89 11.54
C SER A 106 -9.97 2.96 10.06
N HIS A 107 -10.18 4.14 9.47
CA HIS A 107 -9.76 4.47 8.12
C HIS A 107 -8.25 4.33 7.96
N LEU A 108 -7.45 4.73 8.96
CA LEU A 108 -6.00 4.54 8.93
C LEU A 108 -5.62 3.06 8.79
N VAL A 109 -6.16 2.19 9.63
CA VAL A 109 -5.86 0.75 9.57
C VAL A 109 -6.40 0.16 8.27
N GLY A 110 -7.58 0.59 7.83
CA GLY A 110 -8.14 0.24 6.52
C GLY A 110 -7.20 0.59 5.36
N MET A 111 -6.63 1.80 5.36
CA MET A 111 -5.65 2.24 4.34
C MET A 111 -4.35 1.44 4.41
N VAL A 112 -3.83 1.16 5.61
CA VAL A 112 -2.62 0.32 5.76
C VAL A 112 -2.85 -1.08 5.19
N VAL A 113 -4.00 -1.71 5.48
CA VAL A 113 -4.36 -3.02 4.94
C VAL A 113 -4.55 -2.95 3.43
N LEU A 114 -5.24 -1.92 2.93
CA LEU A 114 -5.47 -1.71 1.50
C LEU A 114 -4.14 -1.59 0.74
N GLU A 115 -3.23 -0.72 1.20
CA GLU A 115 -1.91 -0.52 0.59
C GLU A 115 -1.04 -1.79 0.68
N ALA A 116 -1.11 -2.52 1.80
CA ALA A 116 -0.42 -3.79 1.92
C ALA A 116 -0.89 -4.80 0.86
N LEU A 117 -2.21 -4.91 0.63
CA LEU A 117 -2.79 -5.87 -0.32
C LEU A 117 -2.69 -5.42 -1.79
N LEU A 118 -2.83 -4.12 -2.06
CA LEU A 118 -2.86 -3.56 -3.42
C LEU A 118 -1.46 -3.24 -3.95
N VAL A 119 -0.50 -2.99 -3.06
CA VAL A 119 0.86 -2.56 -3.43
C VAL A 119 1.92 -3.51 -2.91
N ALA A 120 2.05 -3.67 -1.58
CA ALA A 120 3.17 -4.41 -1.01
C ALA A 120 3.19 -5.89 -1.41
N VAL A 121 2.07 -6.60 -1.22
CA VAL A 121 1.90 -8.02 -1.56
C VAL A 121 2.17 -8.25 -3.05
N PRO A 122 1.51 -7.56 -4.00
CA PRO A 122 1.81 -7.64 -5.43
C PRO A 122 3.29 -7.45 -5.79
N LEU A 123 3.93 -6.42 -5.24
CA LEU A 123 5.34 -6.13 -5.54
C LEU A 123 6.27 -7.20 -4.97
N LEU A 124 5.99 -7.72 -3.77
CA LEU A 124 6.72 -8.84 -3.18
C LEU A 124 6.58 -10.09 -4.07
N LEU A 125 5.36 -10.44 -4.49
CA LEU A 125 5.11 -11.58 -5.37
C LEU A 125 5.85 -11.43 -6.71
N ILE A 126 5.79 -10.24 -7.32
CA ILE A 126 6.48 -9.95 -8.59
C ILE A 126 7.99 -9.99 -8.43
N SER A 127 8.53 -9.53 -7.29
CA SER A 127 9.98 -9.52 -7.03
C SER A 127 10.62 -10.91 -7.04
N THR A 128 9.81 -11.97 -6.84
CA THR A 128 10.31 -13.35 -6.92
C THR A 128 10.65 -13.78 -8.35
N ARG A 129 10.14 -13.08 -9.36
CA ARG A 129 10.36 -13.42 -10.77
C ARG A 129 11.72 -12.89 -11.25
N ARG A 130 12.44 -13.72 -12.02
CA ARG A 130 13.70 -13.29 -12.67
C ARG A 130 13.37 -12.28 -13.78
N PRO A 131 14.03 -11.12 -13.84
CA PRO A 131 13.93 -10.22 -14.99
C PRO A 131 14.30 -10.98 -16.27
N ARG A 132 13.40 -11.00 -17.26
CA ARG A 132 13.73 -11.55 -18.58
C ARG A 132 14.57 -10.50 -19.33
N PRO A 133 15.66 -10.86 -20.01
CA PRO A 133 16.41 -9.92 -20.84
C PRO A 133 15.46 -9.25 -21.83
N ALA A 134 15.53 -7.92 -21.92
CA ALA A 134 14.73 -7.17 -22.86
C ALA A 134 15.19 -7.52 -24.28
N THR A 135 14.37 -8.29 -25.00
CA THR A 135 14.45 -8.38 -26.46
C THR A 135 13.91 -7.07 -27.05
N ALA A 136 14.36 -6.72 -28.25
CA ALA A 136 13.97 -5.47 -28.92
C ALA A 136 12.44 -5.24 -28.83
N PRO A 137 11.99 -4.02 -28.50
CA PRO A 137 10.59 -3.76 -28.23
C PRO A 137 9.75 -4.06 -29.47
N THR A 138 8.91 -5.08 -29.38
CA THR A 138 7.88 -5.37 -30.39
C THR A 138 6.57 -4.78 -29.87
N ARG A 139 6.03 -3.79 -30.58
CA ARG A 139 4.77 -3.15 -30.18
C ARG A 139 3.66 -4.17 -30.29
N SER A 140 3.05 -4.53 -29.16
CA SER A 140 1.96 -5.50 -29.13
C SER A 140 0.66 -4.87 -28.61
N THR A 141 -0.33 -4.80 -29.48
CA THR A 141 -1.69 -4.31 -29.20
C THR A 141 -2.37 -5.05 -28.03
N PRO A 142 -2.36 -6.40 -27.94
CA PRO A 142 -3.00 -7.10 -26.82
C PRO A 142 -2.35 -6.76 -25.47
N TRP A 143 -1.02 -6.65 -25.40
CA TRP A 143 -0.32 -6.27 -24.17
C TRP A 143 -0.60 -4.83 -23.77
N THR A 144 -0.74 -3.92 -24.73
CA THR A 144 -1.12 -2.53 -24.47
C THR A 144 -2.54 -2.45 -23.92
N SER A 145 -3.48 -3.20 -24.51
CA SER A 145 -4.88 -3.26 -24.05
C SER A 145 -4.97 -3.81 -22.63
N LEU A 146 -4.18 -4.85 -22.31
CA LEU A 146 -4.11 -5.42 -20.97
C LEU A 146 -3.62 -4.40 -19.92
N VAL A 147 -2.63 -3.57 -20.26
CA VAL A 147 -2.16 -2.49 -19.36
C VAL A 147 -3.29 -1.48 -19.10
N VAL A 148 -4.02 -1.08 -20.13
CA VAL A 148 -5.16 -0.14 -20.00
C VAL A 148 -6.24 -0.73 -19.10
N VAL A 149 -6.64 -1.99 -19.35
CA VAL A 149 -7.63 -2.69 -18.52
C VAL A 149 -7.18 -2.76 -17.06
N ALA A 150 -5.90 -3.06 -16.80
CA ALA A 150 -5.37 -3.13 -15.45
C ALA A 150 -5.40 -1.78 -14.71
N VAL A 151 -5.10 -0.68 -15.40
CA VAL A 151 -5.22 0.69 -14.84
C VAL A 151 -6.67 1.01 -14.51
N VAL A 152 -7.61 0.69 -15.42
CA VAL A 152 -9.04 0.90 -15.21
C VAL A 152 -9.55 0.09 -14.01
N LEU A 153 -9.22 -1.20 -13.94
CA LEU A 153 -9.61 -2.07 -12.83
C LEU A 153 -9.07 -1.56 -11.49
N ASN A 154 -7.80 -1.13 -11.45
CA ASN A 154 -7.21 -0.54 -10.25
C ASN A 154 -7.94 0.74 -9.81
N SER A 155 -8.23 1.63 -10.77
CA SER A 155 -8.91 2.89 -10.51
C SER A 155 -10.35 2.69 -10.03
N VAL A 156 -11.10 1.80 -10.70
CA VAL A 156 -12.49 1.46 -10.33
C VAL A 156 -12.54 0.84 -8.94
N LEU A 157 -11.61 -0.07 -8.62
CA LEU A 157 -11.53 -0.68 -7.29
C LEU A 157 -11.28 0.39 -6.22
N LEU A 158 -10.28 1.27 -6.42
CA LEU A 158 -9.95 2.33 -5.46
C LEU A 158 -11.13 3.29 -5.25
N ILE A 159 -11.76 3.77 -6.33
CA ILE A 159 -12.93 4.64 -6.25
C ILE A 159 -14.06 3.92 -5.52
N GLY A 160 -14.38 2.69 -5.93
CA GLY A 160 -15.45 1.89 -5.32
C GLY A 160 -15.27 1.68 -3.83
N LEU A 161 -14.04 1.45 -3.36
CA LEU A 161 -13.74 1.26 -1.94
C LEU A 161 -13.88 2.53 -1.10
N HIS A 162 -13.82 3.70 -1.73
CA HIS A 162 -13.98 4.98 -1.06
C HIS A 162 -15.41 5.55 -1.19
N LEU A 163 -16.32 4.86 -1.91
CA LEU A 163 -17.73 5.26 -1.97
C LEU A 163 -18.48 4.83 -0.69
N PRO A 164 -19.10 5.77 0.06
CA PRO A 164 -19.80 5.45 1.31
C PRO A 164 -20.92 4.40 1.15
N GLY A 165 -21.61 4.42 0.01
CA GLY A 165 -22.68 3.47 -0.31
C GLY A 165 -22.19 2.04 -0.55
N VAL A 166 -20.92 1.85 -0.90
CA VAL A 166 -20.30 0.52 -1.05
C VAL A 166 -19.87 0.01 0.31
N HIS A 167 -19.31 0.87 1.17
CA HIS A 167 -18.85 0.50 2.50
C HIS A 167 -20.00 -0.02 3.39
N SER A 168 -21.11 0.72 3.44
CA SER A 168 -22.30 0.34 4.23
C SER A 168 -22.93 -0.99 3.79
N LYS A 169 -22.99 -1.25 2.48
CA LYS A 169 -23.53 -2.51 1.93
C LYS A 169 -22.56 -3.68 2.04
N ALA A 170 -21.27 -3.44 1.87
CA ALA A 170 -20.22 -4.46 1.98
C ALA A 170 -20.10 -5.01 3.40
N MET A 171 -20.31 -4.14 4.39
CA MET A 171 -20.25 -4.48 5.81
C MET A 171 -21.41 -5.36 6.30
N ALA A 172 -22.52 -5.39 5.56
CA ALA A 172 -23.68 -6.20 5.92
C ALA A 172 -23.51 -7.69 5.59
N LEU A 173 -22.48 -8.08 4.82
CA LEU A 173 -22.32 -9.45 4.33
C LEU A 173 -20.97 -10.05 4.77
N PRO A 174 -20.95 -11.14 5.55
CA PRO A 174 -19.72 -11.67 6.17
C PRO A 174 -18.69 -12.20 5.17
N ALA A 175 -19.12 -12.59 3.96
CA ALA A 175 -18.25 -13.10 2.91
C ALA A 175 -17.55 -11.99 2.08
N ILE A 176 -18.14 -10.78 2.02
CA ILE A 176 -17.60 -9.69 1.18
C ILE A 176 -16.19 -9.27 1.60
N PRO A 177 -15.85 -9.15 2.90
CA PRO A 177 -14.49 -8.79 3.30
C PRO A 177 -13.41 -9.75 2.79
N LEU A 178 -13.68 -11.06 2.75
CA LEU A 178 -12.70 -12.05 2.26
C LEU A 178 -12.57 -12.00 0.74
N LEU A 179 -13.69 -11.89 0.03
CA LEU A 179 -13.68 -11.72 -1.43
C LEU A 179 -12.94 -10.45 -1.83
N LEU A 180 -13.09 -9.38 -1.04
CA LEU A 180 -12.42 -8.12 -1.28
C LEU A 180 -10.90 -8.23 -1.12
N VAL A 181 -10.39 -9.02 -0.17
CA VAL A 181 -8.95 -9.30 -0.05
C VAL A 181 -8.44 -9.96 -1.33
N VAL A 182 -9.12 -11.01 -1.80
CA VAL A 182 -8.75 -11.72 -3.04
C VAL A 182 -8.79 -10.79 -4.25
N LEU A 183 -9.85 -10.00 -4.39
CA LEU A 183 -10.01 -9.02 -5.47
C LEU A 183 -8.90 -7.96 -5.44
N THR A 184 -8.59 -7.43 -4.27
CA THR A 184 -7.57 -6.38 -4.08
C THR A 184 -6.19 -6.90 -4.45
N VAL A 185 -5.81 -8.09 -3.97
CA VAL A 185 -4.54 -8.73 -4.33
C VAL A 185 -4.49 -9.04 -5.83
N GLY A 186 -5.58 -9.55 -6.40
CA GLY A 186 -5.67 -9.90 -7.83
C GLY A 186 -5.53 -8.69 -8.75
N VAL A 187 -6.27 -7.61 -8.48
CA VAL A 187 -6.21 -6.35 -9.22
C VAL A 187 -4.84 -5.72 -9.06
N GLY A 188 -4.31 -5.61 -7.84
CA GLY A 188 -2.98 -5.06 -7.57
C GLY A 188 -1.89 -5.86 -8.29
N THR A 189 -1.92 -7.19 -8.21
CA THR A 189 -0.96 -8.06 -8.91
C THR A 189 -1.03 -7.87 -10.42
N THR A 190 -2.22 -7.76 -11.00
CA THR A 190 -2.41 -7.53 -12.43
C THR A 190 -1.87 -6.16 -12.85
N TYR A 191 -2.21 -5.11 -12.10
CA TYR A 191 -1.71 -3.75 -12.32
C TYR A 191 -0.18 -3.68 -12.27
N TRP A 192 0.45 -4.14 -11.19
CA TRP A 192 1.90 -4.10 -11.07
C TRP A 192 2.61 -5.04 -12.06
N ALA A 193 2.05 -6.21 -12.35
CA ALA A 193 2.65 -7.14 -13.31
C ALA A 193 2.62 -6.59 -14.73
N THR A 194 1.52 -5.94 -15.14
CA THR A 194 1.41 -5.33 -16.47
C THR A 194 2.37 -4.14 -16.63
N ILE A 195 2.71 -3.43 -15.55
CA ILE A 195 3.73 -2.38 -15.58
C ILE A 195 5.14 -2.98 -15.57
N LEU A 196 5.44 -3.96 -14.71
CA LEU A 196 6.81 -4.40 -14.45
C LEU A 196 7.29 -5.53 -15.38
N LEU A 197 6.39 -6.43 -15.82
CA LEU A 197 6.75 -7.66 -16.52
C LEU A 197 6.50 -7.61 -18.05
N THR A 198 6.06 -6.48 -18.59
CA THR A 198 5.79 -6.28 -20.03
C THR A 198 6.92 -5.56 -20.77
N ALA A 199 8.10 -5.45 -20.16
CA ALA A 199 9.29 -4.93 -20.82
C ALA A 199 9.57 -5.69 -22.13
N GLY A 200 9.77 -4.95 -23.23
CA GLY A 200 9.95 -5.52 -24.57
C GLY A 200 8.65 -5.82 -25.34
N ARG A 201 7.49 -5.76 -24.69
CA ARG A 201 6.16 -5.95 -25.31
C ARG A 201 5.32 -4.68 -25.36
N VAL A 202 5.56 -3.78 -24.40
CA VAL A 202 4.90 -2.48 -24.26
C VAL A 202 5.96 -1.40 -24.18
N THR A 203 5.72 -0.27 -24.84
CA THR A 203 6.66 0.85 -24.82
C THR A 203 6.81 1.41 -23.41
N THR A 204 8.01 1.90 -23.09
CA THR A 204 8.29 2.55 -21.81
C THR A 204 7.33 3.70 -21.51
N ALA A 205 6.95 4.49 -22.54
CA ALA A 205 6.02 5.60 -22.39
C ALA A 205 4.64 5.14 -21.89
N VAL A 206 4.10 4.03 -22.44
CA VAL A 206 2.81 3.49 -21.99
C VAL A 206 2.91 2.98 -20.54
N ARG A 207 4.00 2.29 -20.20
CA ARG A 207 4.23 1.79 -18.83
C ARG A 207 4.37 2.91 -17.80
N LEU A 208 5.05 4.00 -18.16
CA LEU A 208 5.16 5.20 -17.33
C LEU A 208 3.81 5.90 -17.16
N ARG A 209 3.04 6.07 -18.24
CA ARG A 209 1.70 6.65 -18.15
C ARG A 209 0.77 5.81 -17.28
N ALA A 210 0.81 4.48 -17.44
CA ALA A 210 0.03 3.56 -16.61
C ALA A 210 0.40 3.69 -15.13
N LEU A 211 1.70 3.80 -14.82
CA LEU A 211 2.21 4.03 -13.47
C LEU A 211 1.67 5.35 -12.88
N PHE A 212 1.73 6.45 -13.62
CA PHE A 212 1.26 7.75 -13.12
C PHE A 212 -0.26 7.78 -12.97
N ILE A 213 -1.01 7.41 -14.02
CA ILE A 213 -2.49 7.47 -14.01
C ILE A 213 -3.07 6.59 -12.90
N GLY A 214 -2.55 5.36 -12.73
CA GLY A 214 -3.05 4.46 -11.69
C GLY A 214 -2.73 4.93 -10.27
N GLN A 215 -1.71 5.77 -10.08
CA GLN A 215 -1.32 6.32 -8.79
C GLN A 215 -1.94 7.70 -8.52
N GLU A 216 -2.29 8.46 -9.55
CA GLU A 216 -3.00 9.74 -9.42
C GLU A 216 -4.37 9.54 -8.76
N VAL A 217 -5.12 8.50 -9.12
CA VAL A 217 -6.42 8.20 -8.48
C VAL A 217 -6.25 7.99 -6.97
N ALA A 218 -5.24 7.21 -6.58
CA ALA A 218 -4.90 6.99 -5.18
C ALA A 218 -4.48 8.31 -4.49
N ALA A 219 -3.63 9.11 -5.13
CA ALA A 219 -3.20 10.39 -4.58
C ALA A 219 -4.34 11.40 -4.42
N ILE A 220 -5.28 11.46 -5.37
CA ILE A 220 -6.47 12.32 -5.27
C ILE A 220 -7.35 11.89 -4.11
N LEU A 221 -7.59 10.58 -3.95
CA LEU A 221 -8.37 10.04 -2.82
C LEU A 221 -7.68 10.31 -1.48
N GLY A 222 -6.37 10.07 -1.40
CA GLY A 222 -5.58 10.37 -0.21
C GLY A 222 -5.59 11.85 0.16
N LEU A 223 -5.43 12.73 -0.83
CA LEU A 223 -5.52 14.19 -0.62
C LEU A 223 -6.93 14.60 -0.17
N ALA A 224 -7.98 14.05 -0.79
CA ALA A 224 -9.36 14.30 -0.39
C ALA A 224 -9.58 13.92 1.08
N ALA A 225 -9.11 12.75 1.51
CA ALA A 225 -9.20 12.30 2.90
C ALA A 225 -8.47 13.25 3.87
N VAL A 226 -7.37 13.88 3.45
CA VAL A 226 -6.62 14.86 4.26
C VAL A 226 -7.37 16.19 4.43
N ILE A 227 -7.96 16.70 3.35
CA ILE A 227 -8.55 18.06 3.34
C ILE A 227 -10.02 18.11 3.75
N LEU A 228 -10.75 16.98 3.65
CA LEU A 228 -12.16 16.93 4.01
C LEU A 228 -12.37 17.34 5.48
N PRO A 229 -13.28 18.28 5.75
CA PRO A 229 -13.46 18.84 7.09
C PRO A 229 -14.27 17.92 8.03
N SER A 230 -15.04 16.99 7.47
CA SER A 230 -15.90 16.06 8.21
C SER A 230 -15.37 14.63 8.14
N PRO A 231 -15.42 13.87 9.25
CA PRO A 231 -15.06 12.46 9.23
C PRO A 231 -16.12 11.67 8.44
N ILE A 232 -15.66 10.73 7.62
CA ILE A 232 -16.51 9.78 6.89
C ILE A 232 -16.89 8.58 7.77
N MET A 233 -16.10 8.32 8.82
CA MET A 233 -16.33 7.25 9.81
C MET A 233 -16.71 7.83 11.19
N ALA A 234 -16.98 6.96 12.17
CA ALA A 234 -17.41 7.33 13.51
C ALA A 234 -16.52 8.38 14.20
N ASP A 235 -17.12 9.18 15.10
CA ASP A 235 -16.46 10.31 15.77
C ASP A 235 -15.23 9.88 16.60
N HIS A 236 -15.22 8.64 17.10
CA HIS A 236 -14.10 8.02 17.80
C HIS A 236 -13.83 6.61 17.26
N THR A 237 -12.54 6.30 17.11
CA THR A 237 -12.07 5.00 16.62
C THR A 237 -11.61 4.10 17.76
N VAL A 238 -11.53 2.79 17.52
CA VAL A 238 -11.07 1.75 18.49
C VAL A 238 -9.67 2.05 19.02
N ILE A 239 -8.87 2.77 18.24
CA ILE A 239 -7.49 3.12 18.55
C ILE A 239 -7.36 4.45 19.30
N GLY A 240 -8.48 5.04 19.73
CA GLY A 240 -8.51 6.27 20.54
C GLY A 240 -8.27 7.56 19.75
N LEU A 241 -8.28 7.50 18.42
CA LEU A 241 -8.19 8.70 17.57
C LEU A 241 -9.58 9.28 17.31
N SER A 242 -9.66 10.61 17.17
CA SER A 242 -10.84 11.24 16.56
C SER A 242 -10.99 10.78 15.11
N GLY A 243 -12.23 10.66 14.63
CA GLY A 243 -12.51 10.24 13.24
C GLY A 243 -11.80 11.11 12.20
N ILE A 244 -11.67 12.42 12.45
CA ILE A 244 -10.94 13.35 11.56
C ILE A 244 -9.44 13.01 11.53
N THR A 245 -8.82 12.80 12.68
CA THR A 245 -7.38 12.48 12.75
C THR A 245 -7.09 11.16 12.07
N ASP A 246 -7.91 10.15 12.35
CA ASP A 246 -7.81 8.82 11.75
C ASP A 246 -7.94 8.87 10.22
N GLN A 247 -8.94 9.60 9.70
CA GLN A 247 -9.13 9.79 8.26
C GLN A 247 -7.93 10.48 7.61
N ARG A 248 -7.44 11.58 8.20
CA ARG A 248 -6.30 12.33 7.67
C ARG A 248 -5.04 11.47 7.64
N LEU A 249 -4.77 10.70 8.70
CA LEU A 249 -3.63 9.81 8.74
C LEU A 249 -3.74 8.70 7.69
N GLY A 250 -4.94 8.13 7.47
CA GLY A 250 -5.17 7.19 6.38
C GLY A 250 -4.85 7.80 5.01
N GLY A 251 -5.31 9.03 4.75
CA GLY A 251 -4.98 9.77 3.53
C GLY A 251 -3.48 10.04 3.35
N VAL A 252 -2.78 10.38 4.43
CA VAL A 252 -1.32 10.54 4.45
C VAL A 252 -0.60 9.23 4.12
N VAL A 253 -1.03 8.10 4.69
CA VAL A 253 -0.45 6.77 4.39
C VAL A 253 -0.58 6.46 2.90
N MET A 254 -1.74 6.73 2.30
CA MET A 254 -1.99 6.53 0.87
C MET A 254 -1.05 7.39 0.01
N LEU A 255 -0.92 8.69 0.33
CA LEU A 255 -0.03 9.62 -0.38
C LEU A 255 1.45 9.21 -0.29
N ILE A 256 1.91 8.85 0.92
CA ILE A 256 3.29 8.39 1.14
C ILE A 256 3.55 7.12 0.34
N THR A 257 2.62 6.15 0.37
CA THR A 257 2.79 4.90 -0.37
C THR A 257 2.85 5.15 -1.88
N CYS A 258 1.97 6.02 -2.39
CA CYS A 258 2.00 6.44 -3.78
C CYS A 258 3.36 7.02 -4.18
N ALA A 259 3.89 7.96 -3.40
CA ALA A 259 5.19 8.58 -3.67
C ALA A 259 6.35 7.58 -3.56
N ALA A 260 6.35 6.76 -2.50
CA ALA A 260 7.39 5.79 -2.20
C ALA A 260 7.53 4.71 -3.27
N VAL A 261 6.44 4.37 -3.98
CA VAL A 261 6.47 3.37 -5.05
C VAL A 261 6.64 4.01 -6.43
N THR A 262 5.92 5.10 -6.70
CA THR A 262 5.94 5.75 -8.01
C THR A 262 7.30 6.34 -8.35
N LEU A 263 7.92 7.09 -7.43
CA LEU A 263 9.16 7.81 -7.73
C LEU A 263 10.33 6.85 -8.05
N PRO A 264 10.59 5.79 -7.27
CA PRO A 264 11.65 4.85 -7.60
C PRO A 264 11.39 4.07 -8.88
N LEU A 265 10.13 3.68 -9.14
CA LEU A 265 9.78 2.93 -10.35
C LEU A 265 9.86 3.80 -11.60
N ALA A 266 9.38 5.04 -11.55
CA ALA A 266 9.48 5.98 -12.67
C ALA A 266 10.95 6.20 -13.07
N ARG A 267 11.83 6.42 -12.09
CA ARG A 267 13.29 6.55 -12.32
C ARG A 267 13.91 5.31 -12.96
N ARG A 268 13.39 4.12 -12.66
CA ARG A 268 13.87 2.86 -13.27
C ARG A 268 13.34 2.61 -14.67
N LEU A 269 12.14 3.09 -14.96
CA LEU A 269 11.52 2.91 -16.27
C LEU A 269 12.11 3.89 -17.29
N GLN A 270 12.53 5.08 -16.87
CA GLN A 270 13.17 6.06 -17.76
C GLN A 270 14.43 5.46 -18.42
N PRO A 271 14.63 5.63 -19.74
CA PRO A 271 15.85 5.22 -20.40
C PRO A 271 17.05 5.93 -19.76
N ARG A 272 18.10 5.19 -19.39
CA ARG A 272 19.40 5.82 -19.11
C ARG A 272 19.84 6.51 -20.40
N GLN A 273 19.78 7.84 -20.44
CA GLN A 273 20.43 8.57 -21.52
C GLN A 273 21.91 8.17 -21.51
N PRO A 274 22.47 7.69 -22.63
CA PRO A 274 23.91 7.58 -22.76
C PRO A 274 24.49 8.97 -22.47
N ALA A 275 25.47 9.04 -21.55
CA ALA A 275 26.22 10.26 -21.35
C ALA A 275 26.69 10.72 -22.74
N ARG A 276 26.23 11.89 -23.19
CA ARG A 276 26.74 12.49 -24.42
C ARG A 276 28.25 12.56 -24.23
N HIS A 277 28.98 11.77 -25.00
CA HIS A 277 30.41 11.97 -25.13
C HIS A 277 30.58 13.43 -25.57
N PRO A 278 31.32 14.26 -24.82
CA PRO A 278 31.79 15.53 -25.36
C PRO A 278 32.75 15.16 -26.49
N GLU A 279 32.23 15.04 -27.71
CA GLU A 279 33.08 14.97 -28.89
C GLU A 279 33.89 16.25 -28.94
N ALA A 280 35.20 16.02 -29.01
CA ALA A 280 36.24 17.00 -29.08
C ALA A 280 35.93 18.00 -30.20
N ARG A 281 35.81 19.28 -29.83
CA ARG A 281 36.09 20.36 -30.77
C ARG A 281 37.58 20.24 -31.11
N ARG A 282 37.88 19.75 -32.30
CA ARG A 282 39.14 20.05 -32.99
C ARG A 282 38.95 21.36 -33.75
#